data_AF-A0AAI9VA29-F1
#
_entry.id   AF-A0AAI9VA29-F1
#
_cell.length_a   1.000
_cell.length_b   1.000
_cell.length_c   1.000
_cell.angle_alpha   90.00
_cell.angle_beta   90.00
_cell.angle_gamma   90.00
#
_symmetry.space_group_name_H-M   'P 1'
#
loop_
_entity.id
_entity.type
_entity.pdbx_description
1 polymer ?
#
loop_
_entity_poly.entity_id
_entity_poly.type
_entity_poly.pdbx_seq_one_letter_code
_entity_poly.pdbx_strand_id
1 'polypeptide(L)'
;MKLYPSINPDLADWAARQPVFFTASAPTHHPHINVSPKGLSAHFAVLSPNLVAYIDRTGSGCETIAHSYENGRLTLMFMSFGPAPRILRLFCKSRIVEWDHPDFDKWMKRVIPQDDTAGGNSNRESYDGARAVVVGEVWEVQTSCGHGVPMVRKELYAPATASEDGTLEKAQRQRRDAPDTDDDDDPAQTKKDELSVFEERPTLDYYWKKRVDNNTVNTYQVETNRTSIDGLPGLKAARRDAGETLWVADLKAEVLRAARETRGVLLGVLIAVLVYFGIGVVGGLVVKVRLRQPTTNHQLPPPANPFAQITPNAASSAMHNAAGIGG
;
A
#
# COMPACT_ATOMS: atom_id res chain seq x y z
N MET A 1 -18.62 -16.46 -1.83
CA MET A 1 -17.55 -15.51 -1.46
C MET A 1 -18.10 -14.60 -0.38
N LYS A 2 -17.29 -14.20 0.61
CA LYS A 2 -17.69 -13.28 1.67
C LYS A 2 -16.61 -12.23 1.89
N LEU A 3 -17.03 -10.99 2.16
CA LEU A 3 -16.15 -9.87 2.46
C LEU A 3 -16.30 -9.48 3.93
N TYR A 4 -15.21 -8.99 4.52
CA TYR A 4 -15.16 -8.48 5.88
C TYR A 4 -14.34 -7.18 5.88
N PRO A 5 -14.72 -6.19 6.71
CA PRO A 5 -13.96 -4.94 6.84
C PRO A 5 -12.61 -5.12 7.55
N SER A 6 -12.40 -6.23 8.25
CA SER A 6 -11.20 -6.53 9.02
C SER A 6 -11.05 -8.05 9.25
N ILE A 7 -9.86 -8.46 9.72
CA ILE A 7 -9.55 -9.85 10.08
C ILE A 7 -10.20 -10.16 11.43
N ASN A 8 -11.04 -11.19 11.47
CA ASN A 8 -11.55 -11.73 12.74
C ASN A 8 -10.55 -12.73 13.36
N PRO A 9 -10.66 -13.04 14.67
CA PRO A 9 -9.74 -13.95 15.34
C PRO A 9 -9.60 -15.31 14.63
N ASP A 10 -10.71 -15.94 14.25
CA ASP A 10 -10.68 -17.24 13.56
C ASP A 10 -9.89 -17.23 12.25
N LEU A 11 -9.98 -16.15 11.46
CA LEU A 11 -9.21 -16.00 10.22
C LEU A 11 -7.75 -15.66 10.50
N ALA A 12 -7.46 -14.92 11.56
CA ALA A 12 -6.10 -14.62 11.98
C ALA A 12 -5.36 -15.90 12.38
N ASP A 13 -5.95 -16.70 13.27
CA ASP A 13 -5.39 -17.97 13.76
C ASP A 13 -5.27 -18.99 12.63
N TRP A 14 -6.24 -19.01 11.71
CA TRP A 14 -6.16 -19.88 10.55
C TRP A 14 -5.05 -19.47 9.58
N ALA A 15 -4.87 -18.16 9.32
CA ALA A 15 -3.83 -17.65 8.43
C ALA A 15 -2.42 -17.89 8.98
N ALA A 16 -2.23 -17.67 10.29
CA ALA A 16 -0.94 -17.85 10.96
C ALA A 16 -0.42 -19.29 10.92
N ARG A 17 -1.32 -20.28 10.81
CA ARG A 17 -0.96 -21.71 10.70
C ARG A 17 -0.56 -22.15 9.29
N GLN A 18 -0.84 -21.36 8.25
CA GLN A 18 -0.61 -21.84 6.89
C GLN A 18 0.90 -21.92 6.57
N PRO A 19 1.39 -23.04 6.02
CA PRO A 19 2.81 -23.27 5.77
C PRO A 19 3.34 -22.45 4.59
N VAL A 20 2.44 -21.96 3.74
CA VAL A 20 2.74 -21.08 2.62
C VAL A 20 1.64 -20.04 2.45
N PHE A 21 2.06 -18.82 2.15
CA PHE A 21 1.19 -17.76 1.68
C PHE A 21 1.78 -17.09 0.45
N PHE A 22 0.97 -16.34 -0.28
CA PHE A 22 1.37 -15.70 -1.53
C PHE A 22 1.25 -14.19 -1.38
N THR A 23 2.29 -13.48 -1.80
CA THR A 23 2.26 -12.03 -1.94
C THR A 23 1.96 -11.70 -3.39
N ALA A 24 0.93 -10.91 -3.66
CA ALA A 24 0.66 -10.34 -4.96
C ALA A 24 0.78 -8.81 -4.90
N SER A 25 1.57 -8.23 -5.80
CA SER A 25 1.75 -6.78 -5.93
C SER A 25 1.81 -6.41 -7.41
N ALA A 26 1.45 -5.18 -7.72
CA ALA A 26 1.46 -4.70 -9.09
C ALA A 26 1.96 -3.26 -9.14
N PRO A 27 2.80 -2.92 -10.13
CA PRO A 27 3.14 -1.54 -10.41
C PRO A 27 1.95 -0.80 -11.04
N THR A 28 2.05 0.52 -11.14
CA THR A 28 0.93 1.38 -11.58
C THR A 28 0.74 1.32 -13.10
N HIS A 29 1.82 1.36 -13.86
CA HIS A 29 1.80 1.53 -15.32
C HIS A 29 2.56 0.46 -16.09
N HIS A 30 3.10 -0.52 -15.38
CA HIS A 30 3.94 -1.56 -15.91
C HIS A 30 3.13 -2.86 -16.10
N PRO A 31 3.50 -3.72 -17.07
CA PRO A 31 2.61 -4.79 -17.52
C PRO A 31 2.59 -6.03 -16.62
N HIS A 32 3.64 -6.29 -15.84
CA HIS A 32 3.72 -7.51 -15.04
C HIS A 32 3.01 -7.34 -13.70
N ILE A 33 2.44 -8.44 -13.22
CA ILE A 33 1.94 -8.55 -11.85
C ILE A 33 2.89 -9.52 -11.14
N ASN A 34 3.44 -9.10 -10.01
CA ASN A 34 4.28 -9.95 -9.20
C ASN A 34 3.41 -10.85 -8.32
N VAL A 35 3.70 -12.15 -8.32
CA VAL A 35 3.15 -13.12 -7.38
C VAL A 35 4.30 -13.99 -6.86
N SER A 36 4.48 -14.04 -5.54
CA SER A 36 5.59 -14.78 -4.94
C SER A 36 5.11 -15.62 -3.75
N PRO A 37 5.45 -16.91 -3.67
CA PRO A 37 5.20 -17.71 -2.47
C PRO A 37 6.17 -17.31 -1.34
N LYS A 38 5.69 -17.42 -0.11
CA LYS A 38 6.42 -17.21 1.14
C LYS A 38 6.14 -18.40 2.06
N GLY A 39 7.18 -19.02 2.60
CA GLY A 39 7.08 -20.18 3.48
C GLY A 39 7.10 -19.79 4.97
N LEU A 40 7.23 -20.80 5.83
CA LEU A 40 7.28 -20.67 7.29
C LEU A 40 8.36 -19.66 7.77
N SER A 41 9.54 -19.68 7.14
CA SER A 41 10.67 -18.76 7.41
C SER A 41 10.41 -17.28 7.09
N ALA A 42 9.31 -16.95 6.41
CA ALA A 42 8.91 -15.56 6.21
C ALA A 42 8.18 -14.98 7.43
N HIS A 43 7.82 -15.79 8.43
CA HIS A 43 7.13 -15.40 9.68
C HIS A 43 6.00 -14.38 9.46
N PHE A 44 4.79 -14.86 9.22
CA PHE A 44 3.61 -14.01 9.10
C PHE A 44 2.94 -13.79 10.46
N ALA A 45 2.61 -12.53 10.77
CA ALA A 45 1.93 -12.16 12.00
C ALA A 45 0.72 -11.24 11.73
N VAL A 46 -0.39 -11.53 12.42
CA VAL A 46 -1.53 -10.62 12.53
C VAL A 46 -1.38 -9.82 13.83
N LEU A 47 -1.17 -8.51 13.68
CA LEU A 47 -0.83 -7.61 14.80
C LEU A 47 -2.04 -6.86 15.34
N SER A 48 -3.10 -6.74 14.54
CA SER A 48 -4.42 -6.24 14.89
C SER A 48 -5.41 -6.63 13.77
N PRO A 49 -6.74 -6.42 13.94
CA PRO A 49 -7.72 -6.73 12.89
C PRO A 49 -7.44 -6.11 11.51
N ASN A 50 -6.71 -4.99 11.47
CA ASN A 50 -6.38 -4.27 10.24
C ASN A 50 -4.86 -4.13 10.01
N LEU A 51 -4.03 -4.86 10.75
CA LEU A 51 -2.57 -4.73 10.65
C LEU A 51 -1.91 -6.10 10.65
N VAL A 52 -1.16 -6.37 9.59
CA VAL A 52 -0.37 -7.59 9.44
C VAL A 52 1.07 -7.24 9.09
N ALA A 53 1.98 -8.17 9.33
CA ALA A 53 3.36 -8.02 8.91
C ALA A 53 3.99 -9.37 8.62
N TYR A 54 5.01 -9.37 7.76
CA TYR A 54 5.87 -10.53 7.55
C TYR A 54 7.32 -10.10 7.32
N ILE A 55 8.25 -11.01 7.59
CA ILE A 55 9.69 -10.80 7.38
C ILE A 55 10.01 -11.10 5.91
N ASP A 56 10.56 -10.11 5.21
CA ASP A 56 11.12 -10.29 3.88
C ASP A 56 12.63 -10.56 4.01
N ARG A 57 13.00 -11.82 3.82
CA ARG A 57 14.40 -12.25 3.72
C ARG A 57 14.97 -11.94 2.35
N THR A 58 16.28 -11.81 2.30
CA THR A 58 17.01 -11.52 1.07
C THR A 58 16.69 -12.59 0.04
N GLY A 59 16.44 -12.15 -1.18
CA GLY A 59 16.10 -13.00 -2.31
C GLY A 59 16.53 -12.31 -3.60
N SER A 60 16.43 -13.03 -4.71
CA SER A 60 16.93 -12.57 -6.02
C SER A 60 16.21 -11.36 -6.61
N GLY A 61 15.04 -10.98 -6.07
CA GLY A 61 14.27 -9.82 -6.53
C GLY A 61 13.70 -9.00 -5.39
N CYS A 62 13.17 -7.83 -5.71
CA CYS A 62 12.58 -6.89 -4.75
C CYS A 62 11.22 -6.33 -5.21
N GLU A 63 10.51 -7.03 -6.10
CA GLU A 63 9.26 -6.58 -6.72
C GLU A 63 8.23 -6.03 -5.73
N THR A 64 7.90 -6.81 -4.69
CA THR A 64 6.91 -6.37 -3.69
C THR A 64 7.36 -5.10 -2.95
N ILE A 65 8.66 -4.92 -2.71
CA ILE A 65 9.22 -3.71 -2.09
C ILE A 65 9.11 -2.53 -3.06
N ALA A 66 9.52 -2.71 -4.32
CA ALA A 66 9.47 -1.66 -5.33
C ALA A 66 8.03 -1.19 -5.61
N HIS A 67 7.09 -2.13 -5.75
CA HIS A 67 5.66 -1.82 -5.90
C HIS A 67 5.09 -1.16 -4.64
N SER A 68 5.57 -1.55 -3.45
CA SER A 68 5.19 -0.90 -2.19
C SER A 68 5.61 0.58 -2.17
N TYR A 69 6.84 0.89 -2.59
CA TYR A 69 7.32 2.26 -2.70
C TYR A 69 6.56 3.08 -3.74
N GLU A 70 6.25 2.50 -4.89
CA GLU A 70 5.53 3.22 -5.94
C GLU A 70 4.06 3.48 -5.55
N ASN A 71 3.34 2.46 -5.09
CA ASN A 71 1.90 2.53 -4.94
C ASN A 71 1.31 1.76 -3.75
N GLY A 72 2.10 0.96 -3.03
CA GLY A 72 1.65 0.27 -1.81
C GLY A 72 0.62 -0.84 -2.01
N ARG A 73 0.28 -1.24 -3.25
CA ARG A 73 -0.75 -2.27 -3.48
C ARG A 73 -0.19 -3.65 -3.17
N LEU A 74 -0.78 -4.31 -2.17
CA LEU A 74 -0.40 -5.65 -1.76
C LEU A 74 -1.65 -6.49 -1.49
N THR A 75 -1.64 -7.73 -1.94
CA THR A 75 -2.57 -8.77 -1.49
C THR A 75 -1.76 -9.91 -0.88
N LEU A 76 -2.13 -10.34 0.32
CA LEU A 76 -1.67 -11.59 0.89
C LEU A 76 -2.75 -12.64 0.69
N MET A 77 -2.41 -13.79 0.12
CA MET A 77 -3.34 -14.89 -0.10
C MET A 77 -2.87 -16.15 0.63
N PHE A 78 -3.80 -16.79 1.31
CA PHE A 78 -3.65 -18.06 1.99
C PHE A 78 -4.65 -19.06 1.41
N MET A 79 -4.30 -20.35 1.40
CA MET A 79 -5.20 -21.42 0.95
C MET A 79 -5.09 -22.63 1.86
N SER A 80 -6.20 -23.37 1.97
CA SER A 80 -6.24 -24.63 2.70
C SER A 80 -5.56 -25.73 1.90
N PHE A 81 -4.81 -26.58 2.60
CA PHE A 81 -4.24 -27.81 2.08
C PHE A 81 -4.97 -29.06 2.60
N GLY A 82 -5.95 -28.88 3.48
CA GLY A 82 -6.69 -29.94 4.13
C GLY A 82 -8.07 -30.19 3.51
N PRO A 83 -8.89 -31.04 4.17
CA PRO A 83 -10.21 -31.41 3.66
C PRO A 83 -11.23 -30.27 3.69
N ALA A 84 -11.02 -29.23 4.50
CA ALA A 84 -11.90 -28.06 4.56
C ALA A 84 -11.40 -26.98 3.59
N PRO A 85 -12.04 -26.78 2.42
CA PRO A 85 -11.53 -25.87 1.41
C PRO A 85 -11.73 -24.40 1.82
N ARG A 86 -10.65 -23.61 1.77
CA ARG A 86 -10.69 -22.18 2.05
C ARG A 86 -9.62 -21.45 1.28
N ILE A 87 -9.96 -20.26 0.78
CA ILE A 87 -9.00 -19.26 0.32
C ILE A 87 -9.30 -17.98 1.08
N LEU A 88 -8.26 -17.36 1.64
CA LEU A 88 -8.31 -16.07 2.32
C LEU A 88 -7.44 -15.08 1.54
N ARG A 89 -7.95 -13.87 1.31
CA ARG A 89 -7.18 -12.74 0.78
C ARG A 89 -7.27 -11.57 1.75
N LEU A 90 -6.12 -10.97 2.02
CA LEU A 90 -5.97 -9.75 2.79
C LEU A 90 -5.55 -8.66 1.81
N PHE A 91 -6.44 -7.72 1.52
CA PHE A 91 -6.13 -6.58 0.66
C PHE A 91 -5.53 -5.47 1.52
N CYS A 92 -4.30 -5.11 1.21
CA CYS A 92 -3.47 -4.27 2.06
C CYS A 92 -2.94 -3.05 1.31
N LYS A 93 -2.77 -1.95 2.05
CA LYS A 93 -1.77 -0.93 1.71
C LYS A 93 -0.48 -1.31 2.43
N SER A 94 0.58 -1.55 1.68
CA SER A 94 1.88 -1.95 2.25
C SER A 94 2.79 -0.76 2.49
N ARG A 95 3.66 -0.91 3.49
CA ARG A 95 4.87 -0.11 3.69
C ARG A 95 6.02 -1.00 4.12
N ILE A 96 7.24 -0.55 3.88
CA ILE A 96 8.47 -1.31 4.10
C ILE A 96 9.25 -0.69 5.25
N VAL A 97 9.71 -1.54 6.17
CA VAL A 97 10.66 -1.18 7.23
C VAL A 97 11.95 -1.95 6.93
N GLU A 98 12.94 -1.30 6.33
CA GLU A 98 14.21 -1.92 5.97
C GLU A 98 15.08 -2.21 7.21
N TRP A 99 16.05 -3.11 7.06
CA TRP A 99 16.94 -3.57 8.14
C TRP A 99 17.72 -2.45 8.85
N ASP A 100 17.97 -1.34 8.14
CA ASP A 100 18.70 -0.17 8.63
C ASP A 100 17.78 0.94 9.16
N HIS A 101 16.47 0.72 9.16
CA HIS A 101 15.50 1.64 9.72
C HIS A 101 15.54 1.57 11.27
N PRO A 102 15.49 2.69 12.01
CA PRO A 102 15.55 2.69 13.48
C PRO A 102 14.49 1.81 14.17
N ASP A 103 13.29 1.72 13.58
CA ASP A 103 12.20 0.88 14.10
C ASP A 103 12.30 -0.61 13.72
N PHE A 104 13.30 -1.04 12.93
CA PHE A 104 13.38 -2.40 12.42
C PHE A 104 13.32 -3.45 13.53
N ASP A 105 14.17 -3.31 14.55
CA ASP A 105 14.21 -4.23 15.70
C ASP A 105 12.87 -4.26 16.46
N LYS A 106 12.16 -3.13 16.54
CA LYS A 106 10.82 -3.05 17.14
C LYS A 106 9.78 -3.82 16.32
N TRP A 107 9.87 -3.75 14.99
CA TRP A 107 8.98 -4.50 14.11
C TRP A 107 9.28 -6.00 14.12
N MET A 108 10.55 -6.40 14.11
CA MET A 108 10.96 -7.80 14.20
C MET A 108 10.39 -8.46 15.46
N LYS A 109 10.51 -7.82 16.63
CA LYS A 109 9.93 -8.32 17.90
C LYS A 109 8.42 -8.54 17.87
N ARG A 110 7.69 -7.80 17.04
CA ARG A 110 6.23 -7.95 16.90
C ARG A 110 5.84 -9.12 16.01
N VAL A 111 6.72 -9.51 15.08
CA VAL A 111 6.44 -10.56 14.10
C VAL A 111 6.96 -11.91 14.57
N ILE A 112 8.07 -11.91 15.32
CA ILE A 112 8.69 -13.10 15.87
C ILE A 112 7.88 -13.58 17.10
N PRO A 113 7.42 -14.85 17.14
CA PRO A 113 6.86 -15.46 18.33
C PRO A 113 7.85 -15.35 19.50
N GLN A 114 7.38 -14.93 20.67
CA GLN A 114 8.24 -14.72 21.85
C GLN A 114 8.40 -15.97 22.71
N ASP A 115 7.76 -17.09 22.36
CA ASP A 115 7.68 -18.27 23.22
C ASP A 115 9.02 -19.00 23.33
N ASP A 116 9.52 -19.05 24.56
CA ASP A 116 10.76 -19.69 25.04
C ASP A 116 10.66 -21.23 25.13
N THR A 117 9.50 -21.81 24.77
CA THR A 117 9.17 -23.23 24.91
C THR A 117 9.38 -24.06 23.64
N ALA A 118 9.48 -23.41 22.47
CA ALA A 118 10.00 -24.06 21.27
C ALA A 118 11.51 -24.07 21.40
N GLY A 119 12.13 -25.24 21.55
CA GLY A 119 13.60 -25.43 21.65
C GLY A 119 14.41 -24.98 20.42
N GLY A 120 13.90 -24.05 19.62
CA GLY A 120 14.58 -23.37 18.52
C GLY A 120 15.03 -21.98 18.95
N ASN A 121 16.34 -21.81 19.01
CA ASN A 121 17.10 -20.57 19.22
C ASN A 121 16.35 -19.27 18.82
N SER A 122 15.63 -18.65 19.78
CA SER A 122 15.01 -17.32 19.66
C SER A 122 16.05 -16.18 19.68
N ASN A 123 17.34 -16.53 19.65
CA ASN A 123 18.39 -15.57 19.40
C ASN A 123 18.37 -15.12 17.93
N ARG A 124 18.76 -13.85 17.76
CA ARG A 124 18.98 -13.09 16.52
C ARG A 124 19.55 -13.87 15.32
N GLU A 125 20.21 -15.01 15.55
CA GLU A 125 20.75 -15.96 14.56
C GLU A 125 19.68 -16.65 13.68
N SER A 126 18.42 -16.76 14.13
CA SER A 126 17.34 -17.39 13.34
C SER A 126 16.82 -16.50 12.20
N TYR A 127 17.32 -15.27 12.03
CA TYR A 127 16.85 -14.31 11.03
C TYR A 127 17.94 -13.82 10.08
N ASP A 128 19.04 -14.57 9.94
CA ASP A 128 20.12 -14.26 9.01
C ASP A 128 19.57 -13.94 7.61
N GLY A 129 19.94 -12.77 7.09
CA GLY A 129 19.50 -12.31 5.77
C GLY A 129 18.11 -11.64 5.72
N ALA A 130 17.43 -11.37 6.84
CA ALA A 130 16.28 -10.46 6.86
C ALA A 130 16.69 -9.07 6.32
N ARG A 131 15.97 -8.57 5.32
CA ARG A 131 16.28 -7.26 4.69
C ARG A 131 15.22 -6.20 4.94
N ALA A 132 13.99 -6.63 5.22
CA ALA A 132 12.90 -5.74 5.58
C ALA A 132 11.79 -6.47 6.34
N VAL A 133 10.98 -5.73 7.07
CA VAL A 133 9.62 -6.13 7.48
C VAL A 133 8.63 -5.45 6.55
N VAL A 134 7.78 -6.25 5.91
CA VAL A 134 6.69 -5.75 5.08
C VAL A 134 5.46 -5.64 5.96
N VAL A 135 4.98 -4.42 6.17
CA VAL A 135 3.80 -4.15 6.97
C VAL A 135 2.62 -3.88 6.05
N GLY A 136 1.50 -4.56 6.27
CA GLY A 136 0.25 -4.40 5.53
C GLY A 136 -0.85 -3.83 6.40
N GLU A 137 -1.39 -2.67 6.02
CA GLU A 137 -2.63 -2.12 6.55
C GLU A 137 -3.79 -2.69 5.76
N VAL A 138 -4.54 -3.61 6.37
CA VAL A 138 -5.64 -4.34 5.74
C VAL A 138 -6.88 -3.47 5.70
N TRP A 139 -7.41 -3.23 4.52
CA TRP A 139 -8.63 -2.44 4.33
C TRP A 139 -9.84 -3.30 3.94
N GLU A 140 -9.61 -4.52 3.47
CA GLU A 140 -10.67 -5.49 3.20
C GLU A 140 -10.13 -6.93 3.25
N VAL A 141 -10.96 -7.83 3.76
CA VAL A 141 -10.68 -9.27 3.84
C VAL A 141 -11.70 -10.01 3.01
N GLN A 142 -11.24 -10.98 2.22
CA GLN A 142 -12.11 -11.80 1.39
C GLN A 142 -11.88 -13.27 1.69
N THR A 143 -12.97 -14.01 1.89
CA THR A 143 -12.96 -15.47 1.84
C THR A 143 -13.68 -15.98 0.60
N SER A 144 -13.10 -16.97 -0.04
CA SER A 144 -13.73 -17.72 -1.11
C SER A 144 -13.61 -19.22 -0.85
N CYS A 145 -14.53 -19.97 -1.44
CA CYS A 145 -14.48 -21.41 -1.35
C CYS A 145 -13.34 -21.95 -2.23
N GLY A 146 -12.69 -23.01 -1.77
CA GLY A 146 -11.54 -23.63 -2.45
C GLY A 146 -11.82 -25.02 -3.02
N HIS A 147 -13.08 -25.42 -3.28
CA HIS A 147 -13.40 -26.79 -3.73
C HIS A 147 -12.65 -27.24 -4.99
N GLY A 148 -12.28 -26.31 -5.86
CA GLY A 148 -11.47 -26.60 -7.06
C GLY A 148 -9.96 -26.62 -6.81
N VAL A 149 -9.50 -26.29 -5.59
CA VAL A 149 -8.07 -26.29 -5.22
C VAL A 149 -7.72 -27.68 -4.67
N PRO A 150 -6.66 -28.33 -5.18
CA PRO A 150 -6.21 -29.62 -4.65
C PRO A 150 -5.82 -29.55 -3.17
N MET A 151 -6.04 -30.66 -2.46
CA MET A 151 -5.61 -30.86 -1.08
C MET A 151 -4.49 -31.90 -1.00
N VAL A 152 -3.77 -31.92 0.12
CA VAL A 152 -2.82 -32.97 0.47
C VAL A 152 -3.58 -34.28 0.68
N ARG A 153 -3.05 -35.37 0.13
CA ARG A 153 -3.59 -36.71 0.28
C ARG A 153 -3.61 -37.13 1.75
N LYS A 154 -4.75 -37.65 2.23
CA LYS A 154 -4.95 -37.99 3.65
C LYS A 154 -3.94 -39.03 4.14
N GLU A 155 -3.54 -39.93 3.26
CA GLU A 155 -2.59 -41.02 3.54
C GLU A 155 -1.19 -40.51 3.88
N LEU A 156 -0.87 -39.26 3.54
CA LEU A 156 0.44 -38.66 3.83
C LEU A 156 0.58 -38.15 5.27
N TYR A 157 -0.54 -37.89 5.95
CA TYR A 157 -0.53 -37.37 7.33
C TYR A 157 -1.33 -38.20 8.32
N ALA A 158 -2.32 -38.99 7.89
CA ALA A 158 -3.01 -39.93 8.75
C ALA A 158 -2.22 -41.24 8.86
N PRO A 159 -1.99 -41.79 10.07
CA PRO A 159 -1.40 -43.12 10.21
C PRO A 159 -2.26 -44.19 9.53
N ALA A 160 -1.60 -45.22 8.98
CA ALA A 160 -2.15 -46.22 8.04
C ALA A 160 -3.28 -47.14 8.57
N THR A 161 -3.89 -46.83 9.73
CA THR A 161 -4.96 -47.66 10.31
C THR A 161 -6.37 -47.26 9.87
N ALA A 162 -6.53 -46.22 9.05
CA ALA A 162 -7.83 -45.83 8.49
C ALA A 162 -8.12 -46.53 7.15
N SER A 163 -8.34 -47.85 7.23
CA SER A 163 -9.07 -48.75 6.31
C SER A 163 -8.95 -48.49 4.79
N GLU A 164 -8.33 -49.46 4.12
CA GLU A 164 -8.53 -49.79 2.71
C GLU A 164 -10.03 -50.05 2.41
N ASP A 165 -10.82 -49.02 2.10
CA ASP A 165 -11.94 -49.15 1.17
C ASP A 165 -12.34 -47.76 0.66
N GLY A 166 -11.77 -47.40 -0.49
CA GLY A 166 -11.89 -46.08 -1.10
C GLY A 166 -13.26 -45.85 -1.73
N THR A 167 -14.18 -45.19 -1.01
CA THR A 167 -15.25 -44.45 -1.69
C THR A 167 -15.62 -43.17 -0.93
N LEU A 168 -15.42 -42.03 -1.60
CA LEU A 168 -15.65 -40.66 -1.12
C LEU A 168 -17.09 -40.42 -0.58
N GLU A 169 -18.07 -41.24 -0.98
CA GLU A 169 -19.48 -41.12 -0.55
C GLU A 169 -19.73 -41.58 0.91
N LYS A 170 -19.03 -42.60 1.42
CA LYS A 170 -19.28 -43.10 2.78
C LYS A 170 -18.81 -42.11 3.85
N ALA A 171 -17.69 -41.43 3.60
CA ALA A 171 -17.13 -40.41 4.51
C ALA A 171 -18.06 -39.19 4.69
N GLN A 172 -18.89 -38.85 3.70
CA GLN A 172 -19.86 -37.76 3.76
C GLN A 172 -21.19 -38.14 4.42
N ARG A 173 -21.52 -39.44 4.50
CA ARG A 173 -22.69 -39.93 5.25
C ARG A 173 -22.36 -40.13 6.74
N GLN A 174 -21.21 -40.72 7.06
CA GLN A 174 -20.81 -40.95 8.46
C GLN A 174 -20.65 -39.66 9.30
N ARG A 175 -20.35 -38.53 8.68
CA ARG A 175 -20.24 -37.22 9.38
C ARG A 175 -21.58 -36.52 9.63
N ARG A 176 -22.69 -36.97 9.03
CA ARG A 176 -24.02 -36.41 9.34
C ARG A 176 -24.62 -36.97 10.63
N ASP A 177 -24.13 -38.13 11.08
CA ASP A 177 -24.76 -38.93 12.14
C ASP A 177 -23.85 -39.17 13.36
N ALA A 178 -22.67 -38.54 13.45
CA ALA A 178 -21.74 -38.73 14.57
C ALA A 178 -22.00 -37.70 15.69
N PRO A 179 -22.21 -38.11 16.96
CA PRO A 179 -22.32 -37.19 18.09
C PRO A 179 -20.95 -36.60 18.45
N ASP A 180 -20.92 -35.31 18.78
CA ASP A 180 -19.78 -34.67 19.45
C ASP A 180 -19.57 -35.34 20.81
N THR A 181 -18.52 -36.15 20.92
CA THR A 181 -18.00 -36.62 22.20
C THR A 181 -16.52 -36.29 22.21
N ASP A 182 -16.20 -35.27 23.01
CA ASP A 182 -14.85 -34.90 23.43
C ASP A 182 -14.44 -35.87 24.54
N ASP A 183 -13.77 -36.96 24.19
CA ASP A 183 -13.03 -37.79 25.15
C ASP A 183 -11.87 -38.45 24.39
N ASP A 184 -10.63 -38.03 24.70
CA ASP A 184 -9.44 -38.90 24.80
C ASP A 184 -8.17 -38.03 25.00
N ASP A 185 -7.81 -37.86 26.28
CA ASP A 185 -6.53 -37.33 26.78
C ASP A 185 -5.42 -38.43 26.70
N ASP A 186 -4.72 -38.56 25.57
CA ASP A 186 -3.41 -39.24 25.48
C ASP A 186 -2.32 -38.25 25.00
N PRO A 187 -1.35 -37.87 25.85
CA PRO A 187 -0.35 -36.85 25.54
C PRO A 187 0.73 -37.28 24.52
N ALA A 188 0.72 -38.53 24.03
CA ALA A 188 1.74 -39.06 23.13
C ALA A 188 1.33 -39.14 21.64
N GLN A 189 0.08 -38.83 21.28
CA GLN A 189 -0.38 -38.79 19.88
C GLN A 189 -0.83 -37.38 19.50
N THR A 190 0.12 -36.51 19.18
CA THR A 190 -0.19 -35.29 18.41
C THR A 190 -0.81 -35.74 17.10
N LYS A 191 -2.12 -35.53 16.95
CA LYS A 191 -2.89 -35.88 15.76
C LYS A 191 -2.27 -35.17 14.56
N LYS A 192 -1.50 -35.89 13.75
CA LYS A 192 -0.86 -35.36 12.54
C LYS A 192 -1.94 -34.83 11.60
N ASP A 193 -1.81 -33.58 11.19
CA ASP A 193 -2.70 -32.89 10.26
C ASP A 193 -2.04 -32.74 8.89
N GLU A 194 -2.78 -32.19 7.92
CA GLU A 194 -2.26 -31.93 6.58
C GLU A 194 -1.05 -31.00 6.53
N LEU A 195 -0.79 -30.22 7.57
CA LEU A 195 0.29 -29.24 7.62
C LEU A 195 1.60 -29.92 8.04
N SER A 196 1.52 -31.08 8.71
CA SER A 196 2.67 -31.89 9.11
C SER A 196 3.49 -32.47 7.94
N VAL A 197 2.99 -32.43 6.71
CA VAL A 197 3.73 -32.91 5.52
C VAL A 197 4.69 -31.88 4.94
N PHE A 198 4.63 -30.62 5.38
CA PHE A 198 5.46 -29.55 4.87
C PHE A 198 6.78 -29.47 5.63
N GLU A 199 7.88 -29.41 4.88
CA GLU A 199 9.23 -29.25 5.42
C GLU A 199 9.88 -27.97 4.89
N GLU A 200 10.62 -27.27 5.75
CA GLU A 200 11.43 -26.14 5.31
C GLU A 200 12.69 -26.59 4.56
N ARG A 201 13.11 -25.79 3.57
CA ARG A 201 14.34 -26.05 2.84
C ARG A 201 15.54 -25.52 3.63
N PRO A 202 16.44 -26.37 4.16
CA PRO A 202 17.59 -25.91 4.96
C PRO A 202 18.63 -25.16 4.12
N THR A 203 18.56 -25.29 2.79
CA THR A 203 19.49 -24.64 1.86
C THR A 203 19.40 -23.12 1.94
N LEU A 204 18.24 -22.55 2.26
CA LEU A 204 18.08 -21.09 2.37
C LEU A 204 18.86 -20.54 3.57
N ASP A 205 18.72 -21.16 4.73
CA ASP A 205 19.43 -20.75 5.94
C ASP A 205 20.93 -20.97 5.82
N TYR A 206 21.36 -22.11 5.29
CA TYR A 206 22.77 -22.37 5.03
C TYR A 206 23.37 -21.34 4.07
N TYR A 207 22.65 -21.00 2.99
CA TYR A 207 23.11 -20.02 2.01
C TYR A 207 23.25 -18.62 2.62
N TRP A 208 22.27 -18.18 3.42
CA TRP A 208 22.31 -16.86 4.05
C TRP A 208 23.32 -16.79 5.17
N LYS A 209 23.40 -17.80 6.04
CA LYS A 209 24.43 -17.90 7.08
C LYS A 209 25.82 -17.79 6.47
N LYS A 210 26.11 -18.57 5.41
CA LYS A 210 27.37 -18.47 4.69
C LYS A 210 27.63 -17.07 4.13
N ARG A 211 26.62 -16.35 3.62
CA ARG A 211 26.81 -14.99 3.09
C ARG A 211 26.98 -13.94 4.18
N VAL A 212 26.30 -14.10 5.31
CA VAL A 212 26.46 -13.29 6.53
C VAL A 212 27.87 -13.47 7.06
N ASP A 213 28.34 -14.71 7.23
CA ASP A 213 29.69 -15.03 7.69
C ASP A 213 30.77 -14.44 6.78
N ASN A 214 30.52 -14.41 5.46
CA ASN A 214 31.43 -13.82 4.47
C ASN A 214 31.23 -12.31 4.25
N ASN A 215 30.30 -11.66 4.97
CA ASN A 215 29.96 -10.24 4.84
C ASN A 215 29.59 -9.80 3.41
N THR A 216 28.95 -10.69 2.62
CA THR A 216 28.61 -10.45 1.20
C THR A 216 27.12 -10.17 0.94
N VAL A 217 26.31 -10.10 2.00
CA VAL A 217 24.85 -9.89 1.90
C VAL A 217 24.55 -8.54 1.24
N ASN A 218 25.20 -7.48 1.69
CA ASN A 218 24.95 -6.12 1.17
C ASN A 218 25.37 -6.02 -0.30
N THR A 219 26.51 -6.61 -0.69
CA THR A 219 26.94 -6.66 -2.09
C THR A 219 25.90 -7.37 -2.96
N TYR A 220 25.35 -8.49 -2.50
CA TYR A 220 24.29 -9.18 -3.23
C TYR A 220 23.01 -8.35 -3.34
N GLN A 221 22.60 -7.66 -2.28
CA GLN A 221 21.45 -6.76 -2.30
C GLN A 221 21.67 -5.58 -3.25
N VAL A 222 22.89 -5.00 -3.28
CA VAL A 222 23.28 -3.98 -4.26
C VAL A 222 23.13 -4.52 -5.68
N GLU A 223 23.61 -5.73 -5.96
CA GLU A 223 23.52 -6.30 -7.31
C GLU A 223 22.08 -6.60 -7.75
N THR A 224 21.24 -7.10 -6.84
CA THR A 224 19.96 -7.76 -7.20
C THR A 224 18.70 -7.04 -6.71
N ASN A 225 18.81 -6.07 -5.79
CA ASN A 225 17.64 -5.49 -5.11
C ASN A 225 17.57 -3.96 -5.18
N ARG A 226 18.42 -3.32 -5.99
CA ARG A 226 18.33 -1.87 -6.27
C ARG A 226 17.10 -1.49 -7.05
N THR A 227 16.66 -2.36 -7.97
CA THR A 227 15.53 -2.09 -8.85
C THR A 227 14.68 -3.34 -9.04
N SER A 228 13.40 -3.15 -9.35
CA SER A 228 12.56 -4.21 -9.91
C SER A 228 13.02 -4.59 -11.32
N ILE A 229 12.47 -5.69 -11.87
CA ILE A 229 12.71 -6.10 -13.28
C ILE A 229 12.34 -4.96 -14.25
N ASP A 230 11.37 -4.15 -13.84
CA ASP A 230 10.80 -3.05 -14.60
C ASP A 230 11.47 -1.70 -14.36
N GLY A 231 12.54 -1.70 -13.56
CA GLY A 231 13.34 -0.51 -13.28
C GLY A 231 12.74 0.43 -12.24
N LEU A 232 11.73 -0.01 -11.48
CA LEU A 232 11.24 0.77 -10.34
C LEU A 232 12.25 0.74 -9.18
N PRO A 233 12.36 1.82 -8.40
CA PRO A 233 13.27 1.85 -7.26
C PRO A 233 12.97 0.76 -6.22
N GLY A 234 13.98 -0.04 -5.88
CA GLY A 234 13.94 -1.11 -4.90
C GLY A 234 14.44 -0.68 -3.52
N LEU A 235 15.14 -1.58 -2.80
CA LEU A 235 15.65 -1.36 -1.44
C LEU A 235 16.49 -0.09 -1.35
N LYS A 236 16.15 0.81 -0.42
CA LYS A 236 16.86 2.06 -0.18
C LYS A 236 18.25 1.81 0.39
N ALA A 237 18.41 0.82 1.27
CA ALA A 237 19.71 0.42 1.81
C ALA A 237 20.66 -0.01 0.69
N ALA A 238 20.22 -0.92 -0.18
CA ALA A 238 21.00 -1.38 -1.33
C ALA A 238 21.34 -0.25 -2.32
N ARG A 239 20.41 0.68 -2.54
CA ARG A 239 20.64 1.85 -3.41
C ARG A 239 21.63 2.83 -2.80
N ARG A 240 21.58 3.07 -1.48
CA ARG A 240 22.57 3.88 -0.75
C ARG A 240 23.96 3.26 -0.80
N ASP A 241 24.06 1.96 -0.59
CA ASP A 241 25.32 1.21 -0.68
C ASP A 241 25.91 1.24 -2.10
N ALA A 242 25.06 1.40 -3.11
CA ALA A 242 25.47 1.58 -4.51
C ALA A 242 25.88 3.02 -4.87
N GLY A 243 25.82 3.96 -3.92
CA GLY A 243 26.13 5.37 -4.13
C GLY A 243 25.02 6.16 -4.83
N GLU A 244 23.78 5.66 -4.87
CA GLU A 244 22.67 6.41 -5.44
C GLU A 244 22.24 7.57 -4.54
N THR A 245 22.00 8.73 -5.17
CA THR A 245 21.32 9.84 -4.49
C THR A 245 19.81 9.58 -4.50
N LEU A 246 19.28 9.00 -3.42
CA LEU A 246 17.91 8.48 -3.33
C LEU A 246 16.85 9.46 -3.85
N TRP A 247 16.87 10.72 -3.39
CA TRP A 247 15.84 11.70 -3.77
C TRP A 247 15.84 12.03 -5.26
N VAL A 248 17.00 11.99 -5.93
CA VAL A 248 17.09 12.22 -7.39
C VAL A 248 16.48 11.06 -8.15
N ALA A 249 16.82 9.83 -7.74
CA ALA A 249 16.31 8.62 -8.39
C ALA A 249 14.80 8.43 -8.12
N ASP A 250 14.32 8.77 -6.92
CA ASP A 250 12.90 8.76 -6.57
C ASP A 250 12.13 9.84 -7.34
N LEU A 251 12.66 11.06 -7.43
CA LEU A 251 12.07 12.13 -8.24
C LEU A 251 11.99 11.73 -9.72
N LYS A 252 13.05 11.12 -10.26
CA LYS A 252 13.06 10.59 -11.63
C LYS A 252 11.96 9.54 -11.82
N ALA A 253 11.80 8.62 -10.87
CA ALA A 253 10.76 7.59 -10.92
C ALA A 253 9.36 8.21 -10.90
N GLU A 254 9.11 9.20 -10.04
CA GLU A 254 7.84 9.93 -9.99
C GLU A 254 7.53 10.68 -11.29
N VAL A 255 8.53 11.36 -11.88
CA VAL A 255 8.35 12.04 -13.17
C VAL A 255 8.04 11.04 -14.29
N LEU A 256 8.77 9.92 -14.36
CA LEU A 256 8.52 8.87 -15.35
C LEU A 256 7.14 8.23 -15.17
N ARG A 257 6.69 8.06 -13.92
CA ARG A 257 5.34 7.60 -13.61
C ARG A 257 4.29 8.57 -14.11
N ALA A 258 4.42 9.86 -13.78
CA ALA A 258 3.50 10.90 -14.24
C ALA A 258 3.43 10.97 -15.77
N ALA A 259 4.57 10.84 -16.46
CA ALA A 259 4.63 10.82 -17.92
C ALA A 259 3.89 9.62 -18.56
N ARG A 260 3.71 8.51 -17.83
CA ARG A 260 2.96 7.33 -18.30
C ARG A 260 1.45 7.48 -18.13
N GLU A 261 0.99 8.47 -17.38
CA GLU A 261 -0.42 8.79 -17.17
C GLU A 261 -0.95 9.61 -18.34
N THR A 262 -0.93 9.02 -19.55
CA THR A 262 -1.20 9.74 -20.81
C THR A 262 -2.55 10.44 -20.82
N ARG A 263 -3.59 9.82 -20.24
CA ARG A 263 -4.96 10.36 -20.22
C ARG A 263 -5.08 11.60 -19.33
N GLY A 264 -4.57 11.58 -18.10
CA GLY A 264 -4.65 12.75 -17.24
C GLY A 264 -3.68 13.85 -17.63
N VAL A 265 -2.52 13.54 -18.24
CA VAL A 265 -1.67 14.56 -18.90
C VAL A 265 -2.44 15.26 -20.02
N LEU A 266 -3.09 14.51 -20.92
CA LEU A 266 -3.90 15.08 -21.99
C LEU A 266 -5.08 15.91 -21.44
N LEU A 267 -5.76 15.43 -20.40
CA LEU A 267 -6.84 16.15 -19.72
C LEU A 267 -6.33 17.46 -19.10
N GLY A 268 -5.17 17.44 -18.43
CA GLY A 268 -4.55 18.61 -17.83
C GLY A 268 -4.19 19.67 -18.86
N VAL A 269 -3.60 19.27 -19.99
CA VAL A 269 -3.33 20.17 -21.13
C VAL A 269 -4.62 20.75 -21.68
N LEU A 270 -5.66 19.93 -21.87
CA LEU A 270 -6.97 20.40 -22.34
C LEU A 270 -7.56 21.45 -21.39
N ILE A 271 -7.56 21.19 -20.08
CA ILE A 271 -8.04 22.13 -19.06
C ILE A 271 -7.22 23.43 -19.10
N ALA A 272 -5.89 23.35 -19.18
CA ALA A 272 -5.02 24.53 -19.24
C ALA A 272 -5.32 25.40 -20.48
N VAL A 273 -5.53 24.77 -21.64
CA VAL A 273 -5.91 25.46 -22.87
C VAL A 273 -7.28 26.14 -22.72
N LEU A 274 -8.28 25.45 -22.15
CA LEU A 274 -9.60 26.02 -21.90
C LEU A 274 -9.55 27.22 -20.95
N VAL A 275 -8.77 27.12 -19.86
CA VAL A 275 -8.56 28.23 -18.92
C VAL A 275 -7.85 29.40 -19.59
N TYR A 276 -6.82 29.14 -20.41
CA TYR A 276 -6.11 30.17 -21.17
C TYR A 276 -7.06 30.94 -22.10
N PHE A 277 -7.89 30.23 -22.87
CA PHE A 277 -8.90 30.86 -23.73
C PHE A 277 -9.97 31.60 -22.92
N GLY A 278 -10.41 31.05 -21.78
CA GLY A 278 -11.36 31.72 -20.89
C GLY A 278 -10.83 33.05 -20.35
N ILE A 279 -9.59 33.07 -19.86
CA ILE A 279 -8.91 34.31 -19.40
C ILE A 279 -8.74 35.28 -20.56
N GLY A 280 -8.33 34.81 -21.75
CA GLY A 280 -8.18 35.66 -22.94
C GLY A 280 -9.49 36.31 -23.38
N VAL A 281 -10.61 35.58 -23.34
CA VAL A 281 -11.94 36.10 -23.67
C VAL A 281 -12.41 37.11 -22.63
N VAL A 282 -12.27 36.81 -21.34
CA VAL A 282 -12.64 37.73 -20.25
C VAL A 282 -11.77 38.98 -20.27
N GLY A 283 -10.46 38.84 -20.42
CA GLY A 283 -9.52 39.95 -20.55
C GLY A 283 -9.82 40.81 -21.78
N GLY A 284 -10.11 40.18 -22.92
CA GLY A 284 -10.52 40.87 -24.14
C GLY A 284 -11.85 41.63 -23.98
N LEU A 285 -12.83 41.04 -23.29
CA LEU A 285 -14.11 41.69 -22.97
C LEU A 285 -13.91 42.89 -22.03
N VAL A 286 -13.09 42.76 -20.98
CA VAL A 286 -12.80 43.85 -20.03
C VAL A 286 -12.09 45.02 -20.72
N VAL A 287 -11.10 44.75 -21.58
CA VAL A 287 -10.42 45.80 -22.37
C VAL A 287 -11.40 46.48 -23.32
N LYS A 288 -12.28 45.73 -23.99
CA LYS A 288 -13.27 46.28 -24.93
C LYS A 288 -14.35 47.09 -24.23
N VAL A 289 -14.75 46.73 -23.01
CA VAL A 289 -15.64 47.52 -22.15
C VAL A 289 -14.96 48.82 -21.71
N ARG A 290 -13.69 48.77 -21.32
CA ARG A 290 -12.92 49.95 -20.89
C ARG A 290 -12.66 50.94 -22.02
N LEU A 291 -12.44 50.46 -23.25
CA LEU A 291 -12.32 51.30 -24.45
C LEU A 291 -13.66 51.88 -24.93
N ARG A 292 -14.80 51.32 -24.49
CA ARG A 292 -16.14 51.83 -24.82
C ARG A 292 -16.70 52.82 -23.81
N GLN A 293 -16.04 53.06 -22.68
CA GLN A 293 -16.44 54.15 -21.80
C GLN A 293 -16.11 55.49 -22.50
N PRO A 294 -17.09 56.38 -22.74
CA PRO A 294 -16.82 57.66 -23.37
C PRO A 294 -15.93 58.46 -22.43
N THR A 295 -14.81 58.97 -22.95
CA THR A 295 -14.10 60.07 -22.30
C THR A 295 -15.10 61.21 -22.14
N THR A 296 -15.56 61.45 -20.92
CA THR A 296 -16.30 62.66 -20.59
C THR A 296 -15.38 63.83 -20.88
N ASN A 297 -15.59 64.49 -22.03
CA ASN A 297 -14.96 65.74 -22.37
C ASN A 297 -15.28 66.74 -21.25
N HIS A 298 -14.31 67.02 -20.37
CA HIS A 298 -14.34 68.23 -19.57
C HIS A 298 -14.21 69.39 -20.55
N GLN A 299 -15.36 69.96 -20.89
CA GLN A 299 -15.47 71.21 -21.63
C GLN A 299 -14.86 72.30 -20.75
N LEU A 300 -13.68 72.80 -21.13
CA LEU A 300 -13.08 73.98 -20.52
C LEU A 300 -14.07 75.16 -20.64
N PRO A 301 -14.29 75.95 -19.58
CA PRO A 301 -15.17 77.11 -19.67
C PRO A 301 -14.56 78.16 -20.61
N PRO A 302 -15.39 78.96 -21.31
CA PRO A 302 -14.88 79.95 -22.25
C PRO A 302 -14.14 81.08 -21.51
N PRO A 303 -13.15 81.74 -22.16
CA PRO A 303 -12.40 82.81 -21.53
C PRO A 303 -13.31 84.02 -21.26
N ALA A 304 -13.22 84.55 -20.05
CA ALA A 304 -13.93 85.76 -19.63
C ALA A 304 -13.43 86.99 -20.43
N ASN A 305 -14.36 87.75 -20.99
CA ASN A 305 -14.11 88.99 -21.72
C ASN A 305 -13.92 90.16 -20.73
N PRO A 306 -12.78 90.88 -20.72
CA PRO A 306 -12.46 91.85 -19.66
C PRO A 306 -13.05 93.26 -19.86
N PHE A 307 -13.98 93.49 -20.79
CA PHE A 307 -14.57 94.81 -21.03
C PHE A 307 -16.10 94.76 -21.09
N ALA A 308 -16.74 94.86 -19.93
CA ALA A 308 -18.09 95.41 -19.81
C ALA A 308 -18.21 96.13 -18.47
N GLN A 309 -18.03 97.45 -18.53
CA GLN A 309 -18.11 98.39 -17.43
C GLN A 309 -19.56 98.66 -16.99
N ILE A 310 -19.74 98.76 -15.67
CA ILE A 310 -20.42 99.82 -14.92
C ILE A 310 -21.89 100.13 -15.30
N THR A 311 -22.82 99.86 -14.38
CA THR A 311 -23.74 100.88 -13.81
C THR A 311 -24.26 100.45 -12.42
N PRO A 312 -24.58 101.40 -11.50
CA PRO A 312 -24.87 101.12 -10.09
C PRO A 312 -26.37 101.27 -9.69
N ASN A 313 -26.65 100.88 -8.44
CA ASN A 313 -27.86 101.10 -7.60
C ASN A 313 -29.06 100.14 -7.87
N ALA A 314 -29.83 99.67 -6.89
CA ALA A 314 -30.00 100.03 -5.48
C ALA A 314 -30.53 98.84 -4.64
N ALA A 315 -30.16 98.84 -3.35
CA ALA A 315 -30.99 98.62 -2.16
C ALA A 315 -31.82 97.31 -1.96
N SER A 316 -31.45 96.63 -0.86
CA SER A 316 -32.27 96.44 0.36
C SER A 316 -32.66 95.01 0.77
N SER A 317 -32.17 94.66 1.98
CA SER A 317 -32.75 93.79 3.02
C SER A 317 -32.83 92.28 2.76
N ALA A 318 -32.81 91.36 3.73
CA ALA A 318 -32.35 91.24 5.11
C ALA A 318 -32.85 89.85 5.59
N MET A 319 -32.09 89.16 6.47
CA MET A 319 -32.54 88.02 7.32
C MET A 319 -32.91 86.70 6.59
N HIS A 320 -32.75 85.47 7.08
CA HIS A 320 -32.43 84.79 8.36
C HIS A 320 -31.93 83.37 7.96
N ASN A 321 -30.86 82.79 8.53
CA ASN A 321 -30.74 82.02 9.79
C ASN A 321 -31.07 80.50 9.69
N ALA A 322 -30.23 79.70 10.39
CA ALA A 322 -30.36 78.29 10.84
C ALA A 322 -30.35 77.16 9.77
N ALA A 323 -29.47 76.14 9.79
CA ALA A 323 -29.05 75.14 10.79
C ALA A 323 -29.92 73.86 10.84
N GLY A 324 -29.25 72.69 10.88
CA GLY A 324 -29.80 71.32 11.11
C GLY A 324 -29.42 70.36 9.96
N ILE A 325 -28.50 69.39 10.06
CA ILE A 325 -28.24 68.26 11.00
C ILE A 325 -29.38 67.25 11.07
N GLY A 326 -28.99 65.97 10.86
CA GLY A 326 -29.72 64.75 11.22
C GLY A 326 -30.08 63.95 9.96
N GLY A 327 -29.70 62.69 9.80
CA GLY A 327 -29.46 61.65 10.80
C GLY A 327 -30.24 60.42 10.34
#